data_AF-A0A965CSS7-F1
#
_entry.id   AF-A0A965CSS7-F1
#
_cell.length_a   1.000
_cell.length_b   1.000
_cell.length_c   1.000
_cell.angle_alpha   90.00
_cell.angle_beta   90.00
_cell.angle_gamma   90.00
#
_symmetry.space_group_name_H-M   'P 1'
#
loop_
_entity.id
_entity.type
_entity.pdbx_description
1 polymer ?
#
loop_
_entity_poly.entity_id
_entity_poly.type
_entity_poly.pdbx_seq_one_letter_code
_entity_poly.pdbx_strand_id
1 'polypeptide(L)'
;MIKKAEQILGDAFGALVHPSIIEGTPAFTAHRYFIGTRLAMSALGVIALCLFTIMPQVVTSSLHYLGVIFLFQAVVALGVSRLGGFRAGIFLSLISLSLIPVLAGGPASLALLMPLILEGALLQGPRGAVFYVISLAASAFLSLLTGPVVSPFAMMLFSATGLAGLAFGVFFALDLIVGADRRATREEDRWRGATALVDGGLARHDVSGKIKGANEKFCRFLGIEPDALSDRSVIERLHLSSAPLSVS
;
A
#
# COMPACT_ATOMS: atom_id res chain seq x y z
N MET A 1 -11.06 -17.54 13.90
CA MET A 1 -11.35 -16.58 12.81
C MET A 1 -10.44 -15.36 12.83
N ILE A 2 -10.25 -14.69 13.98
CA ILE A 2 -9.41 -13.47 14.11
C ILE A 2 -7.97 -13.68 13.62
N LYS A 3 -7.26 -14.72 14.08
CA LYS A 3 -5.89 -15.04 13.64
C LYS A 3 -5.74 -15.25 12.12
N LYS A 4 -6.77 -15.79 11.48
CA LYS A 4 -6.77 -16.06 10.02
C LYS A 4 -6.95 -14.75 9.24
N ALA A 5 -7.78 -13.83 9.74
CA ALA A 5 -7.94 -12.51 9.16
C ALA A 5 -6.68 -11.64 9.33
N GLU A 6 -6.04 -11.68 10.51
CA GLU A 6 -4.77 -11.00 10.77
C GLU A 6 -3.66 -11.49 9.85
N GLN A 7 -3.60 -12.81 9.59
CA GLN A 7 -2.63 -13.38 8.68
C GLN A 7 -2.86 -12.93 7.23
N ILE A 8 -4.11 -13.00 6.74
CA ILE A 8 -4.46 -12.54 5.38
C ILE A 8 -4.16 -11.04 5.19
N LEU A 9 -4.52 -10.19 6.16
CA LEU A 9 -4.21 -8.76 6.13
C LEU A 9 -2.70 -8.51 6.22
N GLY A 10 -2.01 -9.27 7.07
CA GLY A 10 -0.56 -9.19 7.22
C GLY A 10 0.19 -9.54 5.95
N ASP A 11 -0.27 -10.56 5.22
CA ASP A 11 0.29 -10.99 3.95
C ASP A 11 -0.04 -9.99 2.82
N ALA A 12 -1.29 -9.50 2.77
CA ALA A 12 -1.72 -8.48 1.81
C ALA A 12 -0.93 -7.16 1.97
N PHE A 13 -0.72 -6.68 3.21
CA PHE A 13 0.10 -5.50 3.45
C PHE A 13 1.59 -5.78 3.24
N GLY A 14 2.06 -6.99 3.52
CA GLY A 14 3.43 -7.41 3.22
C GLY A 14 3.75 -7.29 1.73
N ALA A 15 2.82 -7.74 0.87
CA ALA A 15 2.93 -7.63 -0.57
C ALA A 15 2.95 -6.17 -1.10
N LEU A 16 2.50 -5.21 -0.29
CA LEU A 16 2.55 -3.79 -0.63
C LEU A 16 3.86 -3.11 -0.19
N VAL A 17 4.70 -3.75 0.64
CA VAL A 17 6.00 -3.16 1.00
C VAL A 17 6.92 -3.15 -0.24
N HIS A 18 7.69 -2.09 -0.40
CA HIS A 18 8.57 -1.94 -1.56
C HIS A 18 9.59 -3.09 -1.63
N PRO A 19 9.84 -3.70 -2.81
CA PRO A 19 10.72 -4.87 -2.94
C PRO A 19 12.17 -4.67 -2.52
N SER A 20 12.63 -3.42 -2.41
CA SER A 20 13.98 -3.13 -1.89
C SER A 20 14.13 -3.35 -0.39
N ILE A 21 13.04 -3.62 0.33
CA ILE A 21 13.04 -3.79 1.78
C ILE A 21 12.92 -5.26 2.11
N ILE A 22 13.93 -5.77 2.82
CA ILE A 22 14.07 -7.19 3.16
C ILE A 22 13.01 -7.57 4.20
N GLU A 23 12.26 -8.64 3.91
CA GLU A 23 11.29 -9.24 4.82
C GLU A 23 11.94 -9.67 6.15
N GLY A 24 11.17 -9.59 7.24
CA GLY A 24 11.65 -9.94 8.59
C GLY A 24 12.51 -8.87 9.27
N THR A 25 12.84 -7.77 8.58
CA THR A 25 13.53 -6.63 9.20
C THR A 25 12.57 -5.71 9.97
N PRO A 26 13.02 -5.00 11.01
CA PRO A 26 12.22 -3.96 11.67
C PRO A 26 11.71 -2.88 10.70
N ALA A 27 12.49 -2.57 9.66
CA ALA A 27 12.13 -1.61 8.62
C ALA A 27 10.95 -2.09 7.76
N PHE A 28 10.88 -3.39 7.46
CA PHE A 28 9.75 -4.01 6.76
C PHE A 28 8.47 -3.89 7.58
N THR A 29 8.53 -4.22 8.87
CA THR A 29 7.40 -4.10 9.79
C THR A 29 6.90 -2.66 9.89
N ALA A 30 7.82 -1.69 10.00
CA ALA A 30 7.46 -0.27 10.01
C ALA A 30 6.79 0.18 8.70
N HIS A 31 7.29 -0.25 7.53
CA HIS A 31 6.63 0.03 6.25
C HIS A 31 5.23 -0.55 6.18
N ARG A 32 5.10 -1.81 6.58
CA ARG A 32 3.82 -2.52 6.55
C ARG A 32 2.78 -1.81 7.43
N TYR A 33 3.15 -1.45 8.65
CA TYR A 33 2.27 -0.71 9.55
C TYR A 33 1.92 0.67 9.01
N PHE A 34 2.90 1.42 8.50
CA PHE A 34 2.66 2.74 7.92
C PHE A 34 1.70 2.67 6.72
N ILE A 35 1.89 1.72 5.81
CA ILE A 35 0.99 1.54 4.66
C ILE A 35 -0.42 1.17 5.16
N GLY A 36 -0.52 0.24 6.11
CA GLY A 36 -1.78 -0.20 6.69
C GLY A 36 -2.58 0.92 7.37
N THR A 37 -1.94 1.73 8.23
CA THR A 37 -2.62 2.83 8.94
C THR A 37 -3.13 3.88 7.97
N ARG A 38 -2.36 4.20 6.93
CA ARG A 38 -2.72 5.21 5.93
C ARG A 38 -3.84 4.74 5.00
N LEU A 39 -3.86 3.46 4.63
CA LEU A 39 -5.00 2.86 3.93
C LEU A 39 -6.25 2.82 4.80
N ALA A 40 -6.14 2.51 6.10
CA ALA A 40 -7.27 2.56 7.01
C ALA A 40 -7.84 3.99 7.15
N MET A 41 -6.98 5.00 7.28
CA MET A 41 -7.40 6.42 7.24
C MET A 41 -8.12 6.74 5.94
N SER A 42 -7.61 6.29 4.79
CA SER A 42 -8.25 6.54 3.51
C SER A 42 -9.65 5.92 3.39
N ALA A 43 -9.86 4.73 3.96
CA ALA A 43 -11.19 4.11 4.02
C ALA A 43 -12.16 4.97 4.85
N LEU A 44 -11.72 5.52 5.99
CA LEU A 44 -12.50 6.49 6.75
C LEU A 44 -12.78 7.77 5.93
N GLY A 45 -11.81 8.20 5.12
CA GLY A 45 -11.96 9.33 4.21
C GLY A 45 -13.04 9.12 3.15
N VAL A 46 -13.08 7.92 2.55
CA VAL A 46 -14.15 7.54 1.60
C VAL A 46 -15.51 7.58 2.28
N ILE A 47 -15.63 7.00 3.48
CA ILE A 47 -16.88 7.03 4.25
C ILE A 47 -17.32 8.48 4.55
N ALA A 48 -16.38 9.32 4.98
CA ALA A 48 -16.63 10.74 5.25
C ALA A 48 -17.13 11.49 4.01
N LEU A 49 -16.51 11.27 2.85
CA LEU A 49 -16.93 11.85 1.58
C LEU A 49 -18.30 11.34 1.12
N CYS A 50 -18.56 10.04 1.26
CA CYS A 50 -19.87 9.45 0.95
C CYS A 50 -20.98 10.01 1.84
N LEU A 51 -20.72 10.20 3.14
CA LEU A 51 -21.68 10.81 4.05
C LEU A 51 -21.96 12.27 3.67
N PHE A 52 -20.92 13.03 3.30
CA PHE A 52 -21.09 14.40 2.82
C PHE A 52 -21.91 14.47 1.53
N THR A 53 -21.71 13.55 0.58
CA THR A 53 -22.48 13.55 -0.68
C THR A 53 -23.92 13.13 -0.52
N ILE A 54 -24.22 12.19 0.38
CA ILE A 54 -25.59 11.69 0.62
C ILE A 54 -26.38 12.62 1.53
N MET A 55 -25.74 13.21 2.54
CA MET A 55 -26.40 14.02 3.57
C MET A 55 -25.76 15.41 3.75
N PRO A 56 -25.68 16.24 2.69
CA PRO A 56 -24.99 17.53 2.74
C PRO A 56 -25.63 18.53 3.72
N GLN A 57 -26.91 18.34 4.06
CA GLN A 57 -27.66 19.19 5.00
C GLN A 57 -27.26 18.95 6.47
N VAL A 58 -26.70 17.77 6.77
CA VAL A 58 -26.40 17.31 8.14
C VAL A 58 -24.89 17.36 8.41
N VAL A 59 -24.08 17.22 7.37
CA VAL A 59 -22.63 17.10 7.47
C VAL A 59 -21.97 18.46 7.19
N THR A 60 -21.14 18.93 8.12
CA THR A 60 -20.43 20.22 7.96
C THR A 60 -19.37 20.16 6.86
N SER A 61 -19.06 21.31 6.25
CA SER A 61 -18.00 21.45 5.24
C SER A 61 -16.63 20.96 5.75
N SER A 62 -16.36 21.03 7.05
CA SER A 62 -15.13 20.50 7.66
C SER A 62 -14.97 18.99 7.48
N LEU A 63 -16.08 18.23 7.44
CA LEU A 63 -16.05 16.77 7.26
C LEU A 63 -15.68 16.39 5.82
N HIS A 64 -16.06 17.20 4.83
CA HIS A 64 -15.58 17.08 3.46
C HIS A 64 -14.05 17.19 3.43
N TYR A 65 -13.49 18.28 3.97
CA TYR A 65 -12.04 18.50 3.95
C TYR A 65 -11.28 17.42 4.72
N LEU A 66 -11.82 16.95 5.85
CA LEU A 66 -11.28 15.80 6.57
C LEU A 66 -11.26 14.54 5.68
N GLY A 67 -12.35 14.28 4.97
CA GLY A 67 -12.46 13.20 4.00
C GLY A 67 -11.39 13.25 2.92
N VAL A 68 -11.10 14.45 2.38
CA VAL A 68 -10.05 14.67 1.39
C VAL A 68 -8.65 14.42 1.98
N ILE A 69 -8.34 14.93 3.17
CA ILE A 69 -7.04 14.70 3.84
C ILE A 69 -6.81 13.21 4.07
N PHE A 70 -7.85 12.50 4.50
CA PHE A 70 -7.81 11.08 4.76
C PHE A 70 -7.65 10.29 3.46
N LEU A 71 -8.37 10.66 2.40
CA LEU A 71 -8.21 10.05 1.08
C LEU A 71 -6.77 10.24 0.55
N PHE A 72 -6.16 11.41 0.78
CA PHE A 72 -4.76 11.67 0.43
C PHE A 72 -3.78 10.72 1.14
N GLN A 73 -4.14 10.14 2.30
CA GLN A 73 -3.27 9.15 2.94
C GLN A 73 -3.11 7.87 2.10
N ALA A 74 -4.10 7.48 1.29
CA ALA A 74 -3.93 6.38 0.33
C ALA A 74 -2.81 6.70 -0.65
N VAL A 75 -2.78 7.93 -1.17
CA VAL A 75 -1.77 8.39 -2.13
C VAL A 75 -0.37 8.29 -1.52
N VAL A 76 -0.22 8.70 -0.27
CA VAL A 76 1.04 8.59 0.46
C VAL A 76 1.44 7.13 0.68
N ALA A 77 0.51 6.28 1.12
CA ALA A 77 0.75 4.85 1.33
C ALA A 77 1.25 4.17 0.05
N LEU A 78 0.60 4.48 -1.07
CA LEU A 78 0.94 3.95 -2.39
C LEU A 78 2.28 4.49 -2.90
N GLY A 79 2.55 5.78 -2.69
CA GLY A 79 3.84 6.38 -2.99
C GLY A 79 4.99 5.68 -2.25
N VAL A 80 4.82 5.39 -0.96
CA VAL A 80 5.82 4.64 -0.17
C VAL A 80 5.95 3.20 -0.64
N SER A 81 4.84 2.53 -0.92
CA SER A 81 4.80 1.17 -1.48
C SER A 81 5.62 1.05 -2.77
N ARG A 82 5.56 2.06 -3.65
CA ARG A 82 6.19 2.00 -4.98
C ARG A 82 7.57 2.62 -5.09
N LEU A 83 7.86 3.67 -4.32
CA LEU A 83 9.13 4.39 -4.40
C LEU A 83 10.10 3.97 -3.29
N GLY A 84 9.63 3.24 -2.27
CA GLY A 84 10.43 2.90 -1.08
C GLY A 84 10.80 4.09 -0.20
N GLY A 85 10.28 5.29 -0.50
CA GLY A 85 10.61 6.55 0.13
C GLY A 85 9.94 6.75 1.50
N PHE A 86 10.23 5.89 2.48
CA PHE A 86 9.58 5.90 3.80
C PHE A 86 9.55 7.27 4.48
N ARG A 87 10.71 7.95 4.51
CA ARG A 87 10.87 9.25 5.19
C ARG A 87 10.06 10.34 4.48
N ALA A 88 10.07 10.33 3.15
CA ALA A 88 9.28 11.26 2.36
C ALA A 88 7.77 11.03 2.56
N GLY A 89 7.35 9.76 2.64
CA GLY A 89 5.96 9.42 2.95
C GLY A 89 5.52 9.88 4.33
N ILE A 90 6.34 9.65 5.36
CA ILE A 90 6.06 10.14 6.70
C ILE A 90 5.92 11.65 6.73
N PHE A 91 6.81 12.36 6.04
CA PHE A 91 6.76 13.81 5.94
C PHE A 91 5.50 14.33 5.23
N LEU A 92 5.15 13.77 4.07
CA LEU A 92 3.95 14.15 3.32
C LEU A 92 2.66 13.84 4.08
N SER A 93 2.62 12.68 4.75
CA SER A 93 1.51 12.32 5.62
C SER A 93 1.37 13.29 6.79
N LEU A 94 2.48 13.61 7.46
CA LEU A 94 2.47 14.56 8.57
C LEU A 94 2.01 15.94 8.15
N ILE A 95 2.51 16.47 7.03
CA ILE A 95 2.08 17.77 6.52
C ILE A 95 0.58 17.76 6.26
N SER A 96 0.05 16.75 5.57
CA SER A 96 -1.38 16.69 5.26
C SER A 96 -2.25 16.54 6.52
N LEU A 97 -1.85 15.70 7.48
CA LEU A 97 -2.57 15.52 8.74
C LEU A 97 -2.45 16.73 9.69
N SER A 98 -1.35 17.49 9.59
CA SER A 98 -1.16 18.74 10.34
C SER A 98 -2.14 19.85 9.95
N LEU A 99 -2.93 19.65 8.89
CA LEU A 99 -3.97 20.58 8.49
C LEU A 99 -5.30 20.35 9.23
N ILE A 100 -5.47 19.21 9.90
CA ILE A 100 -6.70 18.87 10.65
C ILE A 100 -7.01 19.90 11.75
N PRO A 101 -6.04 20.38 12.55
CA PRO A 101 -6.34 21.33 13.62
C PRO A 101 -6.74 22.71 13.11
N VAL A 102 -6.26 23.07 11.93
CA VAL A 102 -6.66 24.28 11.20
C VAL A 102 -8.14 24.17 10.78
N LEU A 103 -8.60 22.99 10.35
CA LEU A 103 -10.01 22.75 9.98
C LEU A 103 -10.96 22.62 11.18
N ALA A 104 -10.48 22.06 12.28
CA ALA A 104 -11.28 21.81 13.48
C ALA A 104 -11.38 23.04 14.39
N GLY A 105 -10.80 24.18 13.99
CA GLY A 105 -11.08 25.49 14.58
C GLY A 105 -10.33 25.80 15.87
N GLY A 106 -9.16 25.18 16.11
CA GLY A 106 -8.29 25.61 17.21
C GLY A 106 -7.43 24.51 17.85
N PRO A 107 -6.54 24.88 18.78
CA PRO A 107 -5.51 24.00 19.33
C PRO A 107 -6.07 22.81 20.13
N ALA A 108 -7.31 22.86 20.62
CA ALA A 108 -7.94 21.73 21.31
C ALA A 108 -8.06 20.48 20.43
N SER A 109 -8.15 20.66 19.11
CA SER A 109 -8.22 19.58 18.12
C SER A 109 -6.90 18.83 17.93
N LEU A 110 -5.79 19.31 18.51
CA LEU A 110 -4.51 18.57 18.57
C LEU A 110 -4.64 17.24 19.33
N ALA A 111 -5.62 17.13 20.23
CA ALA A 111 -5.94 15.89 20.92
C ALA A 111 -6.28 14.77 19.93
N LEU A 112 -6.93 15.10 18.80
CA LEU A 112 -7.26 14.15 17.73
C LEU A 112 -6.02 13.60 17.02
N LEU A 113 -4.88 14.30 17.14
CA LEU A 113 -3.62 13.92 16.53
C LEU A 113 -2.63 13.29 17.53
N MET A 114 -2.97 13.19 18.82
CA MET A 114 -2.14 12.48 19.81
C MET A 114 -1.83 11.03 19.42
N PRO A 115 -2.74 10.25 18.79
CA PRO A 115 -2.41 8.91 18.29
C PRO A 115 -1.26 8.89 17.28
N LEU A 116 -1.01 9.98 16.56
CA LEU A 116 0.12 10.08 15.62
C LEU A 116 1.47 10.14 16.33
N ILE A 117 1.55 10.64 17.57
CA ILE A 117 2.79 10.61 18.37
C ILE A 117 3.15 9.17 18.71
N LEU A 118 2.15 8.37 19.11
CA LEU A 118 2.34 6.95 19.37
C LEU A 118 2.72 6.21 18.08
N GLU A 119 2.10 6.55 16.94
CA GLU A 119 2.50 6.02 15.64
C GLU A 119 3.96 6.38 15.30
N GLY A 120 4.37 7.63 15.50
CA GLY A 120 5.77 8.06 15.31
C GLY A 120 6.75 7.28 16.20
N ALA A 121 6.37 7.04 17.45
CA ALA A 121 7.14 6.22 18.39
C ALA A 121 7.26 4.76 17.91
N LEU A 122 6.18 4.19 17.40
CA LEU A 122 6.14 2.82 16.89
C LEU A 122 6.96 2.66 15.59
N LEU A 123 6.94 3.66 14.70
CA LEU A 123 7.57 3.58 13.39
C LEU A 123 9.06 3.92 13.37
N GLN A 124 9.51 4.86 14.22
CA GLN A 124 10.90 5.35 14.21
C GLN A 124 11.51 5.43 15.62
N GLY A 125 10.84 4.88 16.64
CA GLY A 125 11.30 4.96 18.02
C GLY A 125 11.20 6.39 18.60
N PRO A 126 12.01 6.71 19.62
CA PRO A 126 11.94 7.99 20.33
C PRO A 126 12.12 9.22 19.43
N ARG A 127 12.97 9.11 18.39
CA ARG A 127 13.22 10.18 17.42
C ARG A 127 11.98 10.49 16.58
N GLY A 128 11.19 9.46 16.24
CA GLY A 128 9.91 9.62 15.55
C GLY A 128 8.89 10.35 16.41
N ALA A 129 8.76 9.96 17.68
CA ALA A 129 7.86 10.63 18.61
C ALA A 129 8.15 12.14 18.70
N VAL A 130 9.43 12.52 18.84
CA VAL A 130 9.87 13.93 18.86
C VAL A 130 9.53 14.65 17.56
N PHE A 131 9.78 14.02 16.41
CA PHE A 131 9.46 14.61 15.10
C PHE A 131 7.96 14.89 14.92
N TYR A 132 7.12 13.94 15.37
CA TYR A 132 5.67 14.07 15.35
C TYR A 132 5.19 15.16 16.33
N VAL A 133 5.78 15.26 17.52
CA VAL A 133 5.49 16.34 18.49
C VAL A 133 5.83 17.71 17.91
N ILE A 134 6.99 17.88 17.27
CA ILE A 134 7.38 19.16 16.64
C ILE A 134 6.39 19.54 15.53
N SER A 135 6.00 18.56 14.70
CA SER A 135 5.03 18.79 13.62
C SER A 135 3.66 19.21 14.17
N LEU A 136 3.25 18.63 15.30
CA LEU A 136 2.01 19.01 15.99
C LEU A 136 2.10 20.39 16.63
N ALA A 137 3.22 20.74 17.24
CA ALA A 137 3.44 22.08 17.79
C ALA A 137 3.42 23.14 16.67
N ALA A 138 4.00 22.85 15.50
CA ALA A 138 3.94 23.73 14.35
C ALA A 138 2.50 23.90 13.82
N SER A 139 1.73 22.81 13.76
CA SER A 139 0.31 22.83 13.41
C SER A 139 -0.52 23.65 14.40
N ALA A 140 -0.29 23.47 15.70
CA ALA A 140 -0.92 24.22 16.78
C ALA A 140 -0.69 25.73 16.61
N PHE A 141 0.57 26.10 16.38
CA PHE A 141 0.98 27.48 16.19
C PHE A 141 0.32 28.08 14.94
N LEU A 142 0.29 27.34 13.83
CA LEU A 142 -0.31 27.79 12.58
C LEU A 142 -1.84 27.93 12.69
N SER A 143 -2.51 27.02 13.41
CA SER A 143 -3.94 27.12 13.76
C SER A 143 -4.21 28.37 14.61
N LEU A 144 -3.33 28.70 15.56
CA LEU A 144 -3.45 29.88 16.40
C LEU A 144 -3.34 31.19 15.58
N LEU A 145 -2.49 31.21 14.56
CA LEU A 145 -2.29 32.37 13.67
C LEU A 145 -3.41 32.54 12.63
N THR A 146 -4.01 31.44 12.19
CA THR A 146 -5.01 31.46 11.09
C THR A 146 -6.45 31.63 11.57
N GLY A 147 -6.72 31.36 12.86
CA GLY A 147 -8.04 31.48 13.45
C GLY A 147 -9.03 30.39 13.01
N PRO A 148 -10.24 30.34 13.60
CA PRO A 148 -11.20 29.25 13.40
C PRO A 148 -11.97 29.29 12.07
N VAL A 149 -11.67 30.22 11.16
CA VAL A 149 -12.41 30.39 9.91
C VAL A 149 -11.46 30.18 8.74
N VAL A 150 -11.75 29.15 7.95
CA VAL A 150 -10.98 28.68 6.79
C VAL A 150 -10.65 29.86 5.87
N SER A 151 -9.44 30.40 5.99
CA SER A 151 -8.98 31.48 5.13
C SER A 151 -8.97 30.99 3.67
N PRO A 152 -9.19 31.87 2.67
CA PRO A 152 -9.09 31.49 1.25
C PRO A 152 -7.78 30.78 0.91
N PHE A 153 -6.70 31.13 1.61
CA PHE A 153 -5.40 30.48 1.51
C PHE A 153 -5.42 29.03 2.00
N ALA A 154 -6.06 28.76 3.15
CA ALA A 154 -6.24 27.39 3.65
C ALA A 154 -7.06 26.57 2.64
N MET A 155 -8.15 27.12 2.10
CA MET A 155 -8.96 26.45 1.06
C MET A 155 -8.17 26.14 -0.22
N MET A 156 -7.30 27.05 -0.66
CA MET A 156 -6.42 26.82 -1.81
C MET A 156 -5.46 25.63 -1.55
N LEU A 157 -4.82 25.58 -0.37
CA LEU A 157 -3.91 24.49 0.01
C LEU A 157 -4.64 23.14 0.10
N PHE A 158 -5.84 23.11 0.68
CA PHE A 158 -6.67 21.91 0.73
C PHE A 158 -7.08 21.41 -0.65
N SER A 159 -7.53 22.32 -1.51
CA SER A 159 -7.97 21.99 -2.86
C SER A 159 -6.81 21.46 -3.70
N ALA A 160 -5.62 22.08 -3.59
CA ALA A 160 -4.42 21.64 -4.28
C ALA A 160 -3.96 20.25 -3.80
N THR A 161 -4.03 19.98 -2.49
CA THR A 161 -3.67 18.68 -1.91
C THR A 161 -4.66 17.59 -2.35
N GLY A 162 -5.96 17.90 -2.37
CA GLY A 162 -6.99 17.00 -2.87
C GLY A 162 -6.86 16.68 -4.36
N LEU A 163 -6.62 17.70 -5.20
CA LEU A 163 -6.39 17.53 -6.65
C LEU A 163 -5.13 16.71 -6.95
N ALA A 164 -4.02 17.01 -6.25
CA ALA A 164 -2.79 16.23 -6.36
C ALA A 164 -3.02 14.77 -5.95
N GLY A 165 -3.80 14.56 -4.89
CA GLY A 165 -4.19 13.22 -4.45
C GLY A 165 -5.01 12.45 -5.47
N LEU A 166 -6.04 13.07 -6.05
CA LEU A 166 -6.86 12.46 -7.09
C LEU A 166 -6.08 12.17 -8.37
N ALA A 167 -5.28 13.13 -8.84
CA ALA A 167 -4.46 12.96 -10.04
C ALA A 167 -3.45 11.80 -9.88
N PHE A 168 -2.78 11.73 -8.73
CA PHE A 168 -1.85 10.63 -8.45
C PHE A 168 -2.59 9.30 -8.26
N GLY A 169 -3.76 9.29 -7.63
CA GLY A 169 -4.62 8.11 -7.48
C GLY A 169 -5.07 7.52 -8.82
N VAL A 170 -5.46 8.37 -9.76
CA VAL A 170 -5.81 7.97 -11.15
C VAL A 170 -4.58 7.43 -11.87
N PHE A 171 -3.45 8.14 -11.82
CA PHE A 171 -2.20 7.69 -12.44
C PHE A 171 -1.76 6.33 -11.88
N PHE A 172 -1.97 6.10 -10.59
CA PHE A 172 -1.66 4.85 -9.93
C PHE A 172 -2.63 3.72 -10.26
N ALA A 173 -3.94 3.98 -10.35
CA ALA A 173 -4.92 2.99 -10.82
C ALA A 173 -4.56 2.51 -12.23
N LEU A 174 -4.12 3.44 -13.09
CA LEU A 174 -3.59 3.13 -14.42
C LEU A 174 -2.28 2.33 -14.35
N ASP A 175 -1.34 2.67 -13.47
CA ASP A 175 -0.10 1.88 -13.29
C ASP A 175 -0.34 0.50 -12.64
N LEU A 176 -1.38 0.32 -11.83
CA LEU A 176 -1.79 -1.01 -11.36
C LEU A 176 -2.30 -1.87 -12.51
N ILE A 177 -3.17 -1.31 -13.34
CA ILE A 177 -3.77 -2.01 -14.47
C ILE A 177 -2.70 -2.33 -15.54
N VAL A 178 -1.88 -1.34 -15.90
CA VAL A 178 -0.85 -1.47 -16.96
C VAL A 178 0.44 -2.13 -16.44
N GLY A 179 0.77 -1.91 -15.17
CA GLY A 179 2.00 -2.40 -14.55
C GLY A 179 1.91 -3.81 -13.97
N ALA A 180 0.70 -4.38 -13.83
CA ALA A 180 0.52 -5.79 -13.48
C ALA A 180 1.06 -6.69 -14.62
N ASP A 181 0.68 -6.40 -15.85
CA ASP A 181 1.16 -7.14 -17.03
C ASP A 181 2.67 -6.99 -17.23
N ARG A 182 3.20 -5.78 -17.04
CA ARG A 182 4.65 -5.51 -17.13
C ARG A 182 5.46 -6.20 -16.04
N ARG A 183 4.88 -6.39 -14.85
CA ARG A 183 5.55 -7.12 -13.76
C ARG A 183 5.50 -8.63 -13.98
N ALA A 184 4.37 -9.15 -14.43
CA ALA A 184 4.24 -10.55 -14.81
C ALA A 184 5.25 -10.92 -15.91
N THR A 185 5.38 -10.08 -16.95
CA THR A 185 6.38 -10.29 -18.02
C THR A 185 7.82 -10.15 -17.53
N ARG A 186 8.16 -9.17 -16.69
CA ARG A 186 9.52 -9.05 -16.14
C ARG A 186 9.90 -10.22 -15.23
N GLU A 187 8.96 -10.72 -14.44
CA GLU A 187 9.17 -11.87 -13.57
C GLU A 187 9.34 -13.16 -14.39
N GLU A 188 8.55 -13.32 -15.45
CA GLU A 188 8.71 -14.35 -16.48
C GLU A 188 10.11 -14.30 -17.11
N ASP A 189 10.54 -13.13 -17.60
CA ASP A 189 11.84 -12.95 -18.26
C ASP A 189 13.00 -13.22 -17.31
N ARG A 190 12.90 -12.75 -16.05
CA ARG A 190 13.90 -12.98 -15.02
C ARG A 190 14.00 -14.45 -14.65
N TRP A 191 12.86 -15.13 -14.53
CA TRP A 191 12.81 -16.56 -14.27
C TRP A 191 13.39 -17.37 -15.43
N ARG A 192 13.05 -17.01 -16.68
CA ARG A 192 13.64 -17.61 -17.89
C ARG A 192 15.15 -17.41 -17.92
N GLY A 193 15.64 -16.21 -17.65
CA GLY A 193 17.07 -15.92 -17.58
C GLY A 193 17.80 -16.71 -16.49
N ALA A 194 17.22 -16.80 -15.28
CA ALA A 194 17.82 -17.54 -14.17
C ALA A 194 17.85 -19.06 -14.40
N THR A 195 16.82 -19.61 -15.07
CA THR A 195 16.68 -21.05 -15.29
C THR A 195 17.31 -21.54 -16.60
N ALA A 196 17.69 -20.63 -17.51
CA ALA A 196 18.39 -20.96 -18.75
C ALA A 196 19.75 -21.62 -18.52
N LEU A 197 20.43 -21.26 -17.42
CA LEU A 197 21.74 -21.79 -17.06
C LEU A 197 21.68 -23.13 -16.32
N VAL A 198 20.50 -23.58 -15.92
CA VAL A 198 20.35 -24.86 -15.20
C VAL A 198 20.37 -26.01 -16.21
N ASP A 199 21.11 -27.08 -15.91
CA ASP A 199 21.22 -28.25 -16.79
C ASP A 199 20.01 -29.20 -16.76
N GLY A 200 19.12 -29.03 -15.79
CA GLY A 200 17.85 -29.74 -15.70
C GLY A 200 16.67 -29.03 -16.38
N GLY A 201 15.68 -29.82 -16.77
CA GLY A 201 14.34 -29.31 -17.08
C GLY A 201 13.64 -28.83 -15.81
N LEU A 202 13.23 -27.57 -15.78
CA LEU A 202 12.50 -26.96 -14.67
C LEU A 202 11.10 -26.55 -15.11
N ALA A 203 10.12 -26.91 -14.30
CA ALA A 203 8.74 -26.45 -14.42
C ALA A 203 8.26 -25.92 -13.08
N ARG A 204 7.56 -24.78 -13.10
CA ARG A 204 6.85 -24.23 -11.94
C ARG A 204 5.38 -24.57 -12.05
N HIS A 205 4.79 -24.99 -10.95
CA HIS A 205 3.36 -25.23 -10.85
C HIS A 205 2.76 -24.40 -9.71
N ASP A 206 1.46 -24.15 -9.78
CA ASP A 206 0.75 -23.59 -8.64
C ASP A 206 0.35 -24.68 -7.63
N VAL A 207 -0.30 -24.23 -6.56
CA VAL A 207 -0.86 -25.09 -5.50
C VAL A 207 -1.94 -26.05 -6.01
N SER A 208 -2.55 -25.79 -7.17
CA SER A 208 -3.49 -26.71 -7.83
C SER A 208 -2.80 -27.72 -8.77
N GLY A 209 -1.47 -27.64 -8.92
CA GLY A 209 -0.69 -28.49 -9.81
C GLY A 209 -0.73 -28.06 -11.28
N LYS A 210 -1.25 -26.87 -11.59
CA LYS A 210 -1.26 -26.31 -12.95
C LYS A 210 0.11 -25.74 -13.28
N ILE A 211 0.66 -26.07 -14.45
CA ILE A 211 1.96 -25.56 -14.89
C ILE A 211 1.82 -24.07 -15.20
N LYS A 212 2.58 -23.24 -14.47
CA LYS A 212 2.64 -21.78 -14.67
C LYS A 212 3.82 -21.34 -15.53
N GLY A 213 4.76 -22.22 -15.83
CA GLY A 213 5.93 -21.92 -16.65
C GLY A 213 6.93 -23.07 -16.67
N ALA A 214 7.70 -23.17 -17.75
CA ALA A 214 8.72 -24.19 -17.96
C ALA A 214 9.94 -23.57 -18.67
N ASN A 215 11.14 -24.03 -18.33
CA ASN A 215 12.35 -23.59 -19.02
C ASN A 215 12.46 -24.28 -20.38
N GLU A 216 13.26 -23.72 -21.28
CA GLU A 216 13.37 -24.21 -22.66
C GLU A 216 13.85 -25.68 -22.72
N LYS A 217 14.73 -26.09 -21.80
CA LYS A 217 15.20 -27.48 -21.69
C LYS A 217 14.07 -28.45 -21.31
N PHE A 218 13.17 -28.07 -20.39
CA PHE A 218 12.00 -28.88 -20.04
C PHE A 218 11.04 -29.02 -21.22
N CYS A 219 10.78 -27.93 -21.95
CA CYS A 219 9.95 -27.94 -23.15
C CYS A 219 10.54 -28.83 -24.25
N ARG A 220 11.86 -28.71 -24.50
CA ARG A 220 12.58 -29.56 -25.47
C ARG A 220 12.59 -31.03 -25.06
N PHE A 221 12.82 -31.32 -23.78
CA PHE A 221 12.82 -32.68 -23.27
C PHE A 221 11.46 -33.36 -23.47
N LEU A 222 10.37 -32.64 -23.28
CA LEU A 222 9.02 -33.15 -23.48
C LEU A 222 8.50 -33.02 -24.92
N GLY A 223 9.23 -32.33 -25.81
CA GLY A 223 8.81 -32.09 -27.20
C GLY A 223 7.57 -31.20 -27.34
N ILE A 224 7.39 -30.23 -26.45
CA ILE A 224 6.18 -29.38 -26.42
C ILE A 224 6.57 -27.91 -26.60
N GLU A 225 5.74 -27.17 -27.33
CA GLU A 225 5.89 -25.72 -27.42
C GLU A 225 5.56 -25.04 -26.09
N PRO A 226 6.35 -24.03 -25.67
CA PRO A 226 6.16 -23.31 -24.40
C PRO A 226 4.72 -22.83 -24.17
N ASP A 227 4.03 -22.42 -25.24
CA ASP A 227 2.69 -21.84 -25.16
C ASP A 227 1.61 -22.91 -24.85
N ALA A 228 1.88 -24.17 -25.20
CA ALA A 228 0.96 -25.29 -24.99
C ALA A 228 1.00 -25.87 -23.55
N LEU A 229 1.87 -25.36 -22.67
CA LEU A 229 2.01 -25.80 -21.28
C LEU A 229 1.06 -25.07 -20.31
N SER A 230 0.54 -23.91 -20.70
CA SER A 230 -0.21 -22.99 -19.84
C SER A 230 -1.60 -23.49 -19.40
N ASP A 231 -2.09 -24.60 -19.96
CA ASP A 231 -3.43 -25.13 -19.69
C ASP A 231 -3.47 -26.60 -19.25
N ARG A 232 -2.33 -27.20 -18.87
CA ARG A 232 -2.28 -28.62 -18.50
C ARG A 232 -1.66 -28.86 -17.13
N SER A 233 -2.18 -29.83 -16.39
CA SER A 233 -1.70 -30.17 -15.05
C SER A 233 -0.45 -31.06 -15.09
N VAL A 234 0.45 -30.91 -14.12
CA VAL A 234 1.65 -31.77 -13.98
C VAL A 234 1.26 -33.24 -13.80
N ILE A 235 0.08 -33.48 -13.21
CA ILE A 235 -0.44 -34.80 -12.87
C ILE A 235 -0.84 -35.60 -14.12
N GLU A 236 -1.29 -34.93 -15.18
CA GLU A 236 -1.66 -35.60 -16.44
C GLU A 236 -0.48 -36.25 -17.18
N ARG A 237 0.77 -35.90 -16.84
CA ARG A 237 1.98 -36.39 -17.52
C ARG A 237 2.97 -37.13 -16.64
N LEU A 238 2.84 -37.04 -15.32
CA LEU A 238 3.49 -38.02 -14.47
C LEU A 238 2.78 -39.36 -14.71
N HIS A 239 3.55 -40.38 -15.09
CA HIS A 239 3.07 -41.75 -14.96
C HIS A 239 2.46 -41.90 -13.55
N LEU A 240 1.25 -42.44 -13.44
CA LEU A 240 0.54 -42.61 -12.16
C LEU A 240 1.37 -43.32 -11.07
N SER A 241 2.45 -44.03 -11.45
CA SER A 241 3.44 -44.63 -10.56
C SER A 241 4.38 -43.64 -9.85
N SER A 242 4.36 -42.36 -10.23
CA SER A 242 5.21 -41.28 -9.69
C SER A 242 4.44 -40.30 -8.81
N ALA A 243 3.14 -40.53 -8.59
CA ALA A 243 2.37 -39.82 -7.59
C ALA A 243 2.98 -40.08 -6.19
N PRO A 244 2.93 -39.11 -5.27
CA PRO A 244 3.59 -39.24 -3.98
C PRO A 244 3.14 -40.53 -3.28
N LEU A 245 4.11 -41.30 -2.77
CA LEU A 245 3.86 -42.24 -1.68
C LEU A 245 3.31 -41.40 -0.53
N SER A 246 1.99 -41.41 -0.35
CA SER A 246 1.34 -40.83 0.80
C SER A 246 1.95 -41.47 2.05
N VAL A 247 2.71 -40.68 2.82
CA VAL A 247 3.10 -41.07 4.17
C VAL A 247 1.84 -41.04 5.02
N SER A 248 1.43 -42.23 5.48
CA SER A 248 0.40 -42.47 6.50
C SER A 248 0.81 -41.89 7.85
#